data_AF-A0A0B6YV95-F1
#
_entry.id   AF-A0A0B6YV95-F1
#
_cell.length_a   1.000
_cell.length_b   1.000
_cell.length_c   1.000
_cell.angle_alpha   90.00
_cell.angle_beta   90.00
_cell.angle_gamma   90.00
#
_symmetry.space_group_name_H-M   'P 1'
#
loop_
_entity.id
_entity.type
_entity.pdbx_description
1 polymer ?
#
loop_
_entity_poly.entity_id
_entity_poly.type
_entity_poly.pdbx_seq_one_letter_code
_entity_poly.pdbx_strand_id
1 'polypeptide(L)'
;VKDSGIMSFFKNTNIEHFAKMWSQMSEIDPDSMVDNTTEGYRRVRDGDYAFFWDTTVNKYQTIIDCDVMEIGPAFDPKGFGIGVPPGATYREELSMAI
;
A
#
# COMPACT_ATOMS: atom_id res chain seq x y z
N VAL A 1 2.28 -5.21 -3.74
CA VAL A 1 3.66 -5.68 -3.46
C VAL A 1 3.58 -6.85 -2.52
N LYS A 2 4.29 -7.94 -2.80
CA LYS A 2 4.32 -9.13 -1.93
C LYS A 2 4.86 -8.76 -0.54
N ASP A 3 4.36 -9.44 0.49
CA ASP A 3 4.73 -9.24 1.90
C ASP A 3 4.53 -7.82 2.46
N SER A 4 3.69 -7.00 1.81
CA SER A 4 3.38 -5.65 2.27
C SER A 4 2.17 -5.57 3.20
N GLY A 5 2.03 -4.45 3.90
CA GLY A 5 0.84 -4.14 4.70
C GLY A 5 -0.45 -4.08 3.85
N ILE A 6 -0.36 -3.66 2.59
CA ILE A 6 -1.50 -3.66 1.64
C ILE A 6 -1.90 -5.08 1.27
N MET A 7 -0.94 -5.97 0.98
CA MET A 7 -1.23 -7.39 0.73
C MET A 7 -1.93 -8.01 1.96
N SER A 8 -1.43 -7.71 3.15
CA SER A 8 -2.02 -8.19 4.41
C SER A 8 -3.42 -7.63 4.65
N PHE A 9 -3.73 -6.40 4.22
CA PHE A 9 -5.09 -5.86 4.26
C PHE A 9 -6.04 -6.69 3.40
N PHE A 10 -5.72 -6.89 2.12
CA PHE A 10 -6.59 -7.65 1.21
C PHE A 10 -6.75 -9.11 1.64
N LYS A 11 -5.69 -9.74 2.15
CA LYS A 11 -5.72 -11.13 2.64
C LYS A 11 -6.62 -11.32 3.87
N ASN A 12 -6.69 -10.33 4.76
CA ASN A 12 -7.36 -10.46 6.08
C ASN A 12 -8.63 -9.61 6.21
N THR A 13 -9.08 -8.96 5.14
CA THR A 13 -10.26 -8.08 5.18
C THR A 13 -11.56 -8.88 5.32
N ASN A 14 -12.49 -8.36 6.12
CA ASN A 14 -13.86 -8.89 6.25
C ASN A 14 -14.86 -8.14 5.36
N ILE A 15 -14.39 -7.19 4.55
CA ILE A 15 -15.22 -6.39 3.66
C ILE A 15 -15.38 -7.15 2.33
N GLU A 16 -16.62 -7.51 1.99
CA GLU A 16 -16.94 -8.43 0.90
C GLU A 16 -16.28 -8.05 -0.44
N HIS A 17 -16.33 -6.78 -0.84
CA HIS A 17 -15.76 -6.34 -2.12
C HIS A 17 -14.23 -6.43 -2.13
N PHE A 18 -13.53 -6.11 -1.03
CA PHE A 18 -12.09 -6.27 -0.95
C PHE A 18 -11.66 -7.74 -0.86
N ALA A 19 -12.46 -8.60 -0.22
CA ALA A 19 -12.22 -10.04 -0.20
C ALA A 19 -12.35 -10.65 -1.60
N LYS A 20 -13.33 -10.20 -2.41
CA LYS A 20 -13.45 -10.57 -3.82
C LYS A 20 -12.22 -10.14 -4.63
N MET A 21 -11.73 -8.92 -4.43
CA MET A 21 -10.49 -8.46 -5.07
C MET A 21 -9.28 -9.31 -4.68
N TRP A 22 -9.18 -9.73 -3.42
CA TRP A 22 -8.12 -10.64 -2.99
C TRP A 22 -8.18 -11.99 -3.70
N SER A 23 -9.35 -12.61 -3.83
CA SER A 23 -9.49 -13.87 -4.58
C SER A 23 -9.07 -13.70 -6.04
N GLN A 24 -9.40 -12.57 -6.69
CA GLN A 24 -8.89 -12.27 -8.04
C GLN A 24 -7.35 -12.20 -8.08
N MET A 25 -6.74 -11.43 -7.18
CA MET A 25 -5.28 -11.23 -7.16
C MET A 25 -4.50 -12.47 -6.73
N SER A 26 -5.09 -13.38 -5.93
CA SER A 26 -4.39 -14.54 -5.36
C SER A 26 -4.64 -15.86 -6.09
N GLU A 27 -5.83 -16.04 -6.68
CA GLU A 27 -6.23 -17.32 -7.30
C GLU A 27 -6.31 -17.24 -8.82
N ILE A 28 -6.80 -16.11 -9.36
CA ILE A 28 -7.12 -15.98 -10.79
C ILE A 28 -5.95 -15.38 -11.57
N ASP A 29 -5.32 -14.34 -11.04
CA ASP A 29 -4.15 -13.71 -11.63
C ASP A 29 -3.04 -13.48 -10.58
N PRO A 30 -2.27 -14.53 -10.24
CA PRO A 30 -1.16 -14.41 -9.30
C PRO A 30 -0.05 -13.45 -9.77
N ASP A 31 0.07 -13.24 -11.09
CA ASP A 31 1.05 -12.34 -11.69
C ASP A 31 0.68 -10.86 -11.53
N SER A 32 -0.55 -10.57 -11.08
CA SER A 32 -1.00 -9.22 -10.70
C SER A 32 -0.19 -8.63 -9.53
N MET A 33 0.45 -9.47 -8.70
CA MET A 33 1.26 -9.01 -7.58
C MET A 33 2.75 -8.84 -7.96
N VAL A 34 3.27 -7.64 -7.74
CA VAL A 34 4.68 -7.30 -7.97
C VAL A 34 5.56 -7.49 -6.73
N ASP A 35 6.87 -7.67 -6.91
CA ASP A 35 7.84 -7.86 -5.82
C ASP A 35 8.31 -6.54 -5.18
N ASN A 36 8.25 -5.43 -5.91
CA ASN A 36 8.65 -4.11 -5.41
C ASN A 36 7.79 -2.99 -6.01
N THR A 37 7.90 -1.79 -5.44
CA THR A 37 7.12 -0.61 -5.86
C THR A 37 7.52 -0.09 -7.23
N THR A 38 8.81 -0.08 -7.56
CA THR A 38 9.31 0.39 -8.85
C THR A 38 8.70 -0.39 -10.01
N GLU A 39 8.62 -1.71 -9.89
CA GLU A 39 7.96 -2.58 -10.86
C GLU A 39 6.47 -2.30 -10.94
N GLY A 40 5.80 -2.05 -9.80
CA GLY A 40 4.39 -1.65 -9.76
C GLY A 40 4.11 -0.41 -10.60
N TYR A 41 4.85 0.69 -10.37
CA TYR A 41 4.68 1.92 -11.15
C TYR A 41 5.10 1.77 -12.62
N ARG A 42 6.11 0.93 -12.91
CA ARG A 42 6.48 0.61 -14.29
C ARG A 42 5.31 -0.03 -15.04
N ARG A 43 4.64 -1.02 -14.43
CA ARG A 43 3.46 -1.68 -15.04
C ARG A 43 2.28 -0.72 -15.21
N VAL A 44 2.06 0.20 -14.27
CA VAL A 44 1.02 1.24 -14.43
C VAL A 44 1.26 2.07 -15.70
N ARG A 45 2.52 2.47 -15.96
CA ARG A 45 2.88 3.21 -17.17
C ARG A 45 2.75 2.41 -18.45
N ASP A 46 3.06 1.12 -18.40
CA ASP A 46 2.93 0.22 -19.55
C ASP A 46 1.44 -0.03 -19.93
N GLY A 47 0.49 0.40 -19.08
CA GLY A 47 -0.94 0.31 -19.33
C GLY A 47 -1.61 -0.94 -18.75
N ASP A 48 -2.94 -0.98 -18.80
CA ASP A 48 -3.80 -2.10 -18.36
C ASP A 48 -3.53 -2.65 -16.94
N TYR A 49 -2.88 -1.88 -16.08
CA TYR A 49 -2.55 -2.26 -14.71
C TYR A 49 -2.89 -1.14 -13.71
N ALA A 50 -3.66 -1.48 -12.67
CA ALA A 50 -3.93 -0.61 -11.55
C ALA A 50 -3.14 -1.08 -10.31
N PHE A 51 -2.56 -0.14 -9.58
CA PHE A 51 -1.66 -0.46 -8.48
C PHE A 51 -2.16 0.11 -7.13
N PHE A 52 -2.39 -0.78 -6.18
CA PHE A 52 -2.71 -0.39 -4.79
C PHE A 52 -1.42 -0.17 -4.00
N TRP A 53 -1.23 1.05 -3.51
CA TRP A 53 -0.08 1.41 -2.69
C TRP A 53 -0.42 2.53 -1.68
N ASP A 54 0.57 2.88 -0.86
CA ASP A 54 0.43 3.92 0.16
C ASP A 54 0.07 5.28 -0.44
N THR A 55 -0.92 5.96 0.14
CA THR A 55 -1.44 7.25 -0.35
C THR A 55 -0.37 8.34 -0.41
N THR A 56 0.55 8.38 0.55
CA THR A 56 1.62 9.40 0.57
C THR A 56 2.59 9.16 -0.59
N VAL A 57 2.93 7.90 -0.84
CA VAL A 57 3.81 7.52 -1.95
C VAL A 57 3.11 7.76 -3.30
N ASN A 58 1.84 7.39 -3.44
CA ASN A 58 1.06 7.65 -4.65
C ASN A 58 0.97 9.14 -4.96
N LYS A 59 0.66 9.97 -3.96
CA LYS A 59 0.61 11.42 -4.11
C LYS A 59 1.97 12.03 -4.51
N TYR A 60 3.07 11.47 -4.01
CA TYR A 60 4.40 11.88 -4.47
C TYR A 60 4.63 11.48 -5.94
N GLN A 61 4.21 10.28 -6.34
CA GLN A 61 4.36 9.80 -7.73
C GLN A 61 3.59 10.65 -8.73
N THR A 62 2.36 11.07 -8.41
CA THR A 62 1.57 11.96 -9.29
C THR A 62 2.15 13.38 -9.42
N ILE A 63 3.02 13.80 -8.50
CA ILE A 63 3.75 15.08 -8.61
C ILE A 63 4.93 14.97 -9.58
N ILE A 64 5.62 13.83 -9.58
CA ILE A 64 6.84 13.64 -10.38
C ILE A 64 6.58 13.04 -11.77
N ASP A 65 5.47 12.34 -11.94
CA ASP A 65 5.12 11.62 -13.15
C ASP A 65 3.67 11.96 -13.57
N CYS A 66 3.55 12.75 -14.64
CA CYS A 66 2.27 13.23 -15.14
C CYS A 66 1.41 12.12 -15.79
N ASP A 67 2.00 10.97 -16.13
CA ASP A 67 1.30 9.86 -16.77
C ASP A 67 0.58 8.97 -15.73
N VAL A 68 0.80 9.22 -14.43
CA VAL A 68 0.18 8.49 -13.33
C VAL A 68 -0.88 9.36 -12.66
N MET A 69 -2.03 8.75 -12.33
CA MET A 69 -3.08 9.39 -11.56
C MET A 69 -3.55 8.52 -10.40
N GLU A 70 -3.99 9.15 -9.31
CA GLU A 70 -4.62 8.47 -8.18
C GLU A 70 -6.12 8.35 -8.44
N ILE A 71 -6.69 7.18 -8.14
CA ILE A 71 -8.11 6.88 -8.37
C ILE A 71 -8.77 6.46 -7.06
N GLY A 72 -9.86 7.16 -6.71
CA GLY A 72 -10.71 6.84 -5.57
C GLY A 72 -10.16 7.34 -4.22
N PRO A 73 -10.95 7.18 -3.13
CA PRO A 73 -10.54 7.57 -1.79
C PRO A 73 -9.65 6.51 -1.12
N ALA A 74 -8.92 6.93 -0.09
CA ALA A 74 -8.21 6.00 0.79
C ALA A 74 -9.20 5.06 1.51
N PHE A 75 -8.88 3.76 1.55
CA PHE A 75 -9.76 2.70 2.08
C PHE A 75 -9.22 1.99 3.32
N ASP A 76 -7.95 2.21 3.67
CA ASP A 76 -7.28 1.63 4.84
C ASP A 76 -6.40 2.71 5.49
N PRO A 77 -7.01 3.69 6.20
CA PRO A 77 -6.28 4.82 6.76
C PRO A 77 -5.33 4.33 7.85
N LYS A 78 -4.04 4.36 7.55
CA LYS A 78 -2.95 3.98 8.45
C LYS A 78 -1.99 5.15 8.61
N GLY A 79 -1.41 5.27 9.80
CA GLY A 79 -0.39 6.26 10.11
C GLY A 79 1.01 5.64 10.15
N PHE A 80 2.02 6.45 9.87
CA PHE A 80 3.41 6.09 10.12
C PHE A 80 3.75 6.33 11.59
N GLY A 81 4.48 5.40 12.20
CA GLY A 81 4.95 5.50 13.57
C GLY A 81 6.43 5.16 13.69
N ILE A 82 7.09 5.72 14.70
CA ILE A 82 8.48 5.42 15.02
C ILE A 82 8.48 4.22 15.97
N GLY A 83 8.92 3.06 15.47
CA GLY A 83 9.06 1.84 16.28
C GLY A 83 10.28 1.92 17.20
N VAL A 84 10.09 1.69 18.50
CA VAL A 84 11.16 1.62 19.50
C VAL A 84 11.18 0.24 20.17
N PRO A 85 12.33 -0.23 20.70
CA PRO A 85 12.40 -1.49 21.43
C PRO A 85 11.42 -1.54 22.62
N PRO A 86 10.88 -2.73 22.96
CA PRO A 86 10.04 -2.88 24.15
C PRO A 86 10.76 -2.41 25.41
N GLY A 87 10.10 -1.55 26.20
CA GLY A 87 10.67 -0.99 27.43
C GLY A 87 11.60 0.22 27.23
N ALA A 88 11.73 0.75 26.01
CA ALA A 88 12.47 2.00 25.77
C ALA A 88 11.91 3.16 26.62
N THR A 89 12.75 3.71 27.51
CA THR A 89 12.36 4.81 28.42
C THR A 89 12.03 6.10 27.66
N TYR A 90 12.63 6.29 26.49
CA TYR A 90 12.43 7.47 25.63
C TYR A 90 11.18 7.36 24.74
N ARG A 91 10.39 6.28 24.82
CA ARG A 91 9.18 6.13 23.99
C ARG A 91 8.21 7.29 24.20
N GLU A 92 7.92 7.62 25.46
CA GLU A 92 6.99 8.69 25.81
C GLU A 92 7.53 10.07 25.42
N GLU A 93 8.82 10.32 25.65
CA GLU A 93 9.48 11.56 25.24
C GLU A 93 9.40 11.75 23.72
N LEU A 94 9.64 10.69 22.94
CA LEU A 94 9.47 10.74 21.48
C LEU A 94 8.02 10.97 21.07
N SER A 95 7.06 10.30 21.72
CA SER A 95 5.65 10.48 21.40
C SER A 95 5.14 11.88 21.71
N MET A 96 5.65 12.55 22.76
CA MET A 96 5.28 13.94 23.10
C MET A 96 5.94 14.98 22.20
N ALA A 97 7.02 14.64 21.50
CA ALA A 97 7.75 15.55 20.62
C ALA A 97 7.17 15.63 19.20
N ILE A 98 6.21 14.77 18.87
CA ILE A 98 5.46 14.74 17.59
C ILE A 98 4.22 15.62 17.71
#